data_AF-A0A1V1SSY0-F1
#
_entry.id   AF-A0A1V1SSY0-F1
#
_cell.length_a   1.000
_cell.length_b   1.000
_cell.length_c   1.000
_cell.angle_alpha   90.00
_cell.angle_beta   90.00
_cell.angle_gamma   90.00
#
_symmetry.space_group_name_H-M   'P 1'
#
loop_
_entity.id
_entity.type
_entity.pdbx_description
1 polymer ?
#
loop_
_entity_poly.entity_id
_entity_poly.type
_entity_poly.pdbx_seq_one_letter_code
_entity_poly.pdbx_strand_id
1 'polypeptide(L)'
;MTYSLTAYAPWEGFRVSFNGTGGRLEMEVVENSYVNSGGDQAVEGSLERRTLLLRPLFEKPREIEIEDASGAHGGGDTVLLNDLFGEPVSDEFMRAASHIDGALSILTGIAANRSIATGQVVNVDDILRIP
;
A
#
# COMPACT_ATOMS: atom_id res chain seq x y z
N MET A 1 11.64 -2.26 9.98
CA MET A 1 10.40 -1.79 9.34
C MET A 1 9.47 -1.32 10.45
N THR A 2 8.85 -0.16 10.30
CA THR A 2 7.87 0.35 11.26
C THR A 2 6.55 0.48 10.53
N TYR A 3 5.50 -0.14 11.07
CA TYR A 3 4.13 -0.04 10.57
C TYR A 3 3.26 0.47 11.70
N SER A 4 2.39 1.43 11.41
CA SER A 4 1.43 1.98 12.37
C SER A 4 0.12 2.17 11.65
N LEU A 5 -0.96 1.72 12.29
CA LEU A 5 -2.32 1.92 11.83
C LEU A 5 -3.09 2.65 12.94
N THR A 6 -3.73 3.75 12.57
CA THR A 6 -4.57 4.52 13.49
C THR A 6 -5.99 4.50 12.95
N ALA A 7 -6.88 3.78 13.62
CA ALA A 7 -8.30 3.87 13.35
C ALA A 7 -8.85 5.20 13.88
N TYR A 8 -9.90 5.72 13.24
CA TYR A 8 -10.56 6.98 13.61
C TYR A 8 -9.61 8.19 13.57
N ALA A 9 -8.67 8.20 12.63
CA ALA A 9 -7.87 9.37 12.36
C ALA A 9 -8.74 10.51 11.79
N PRO A 10 -8.41 11.78 12.03
CA PRO A 10 -9.17 12.92 11.50
C PRO A 10 -8.99 13.13 9.97
N TRP A 11 -8.20 12.28 9.32
CA TRP A 11 -7.96 12.27 7.88
C TRP A 11 -7.70 10.83 7.43
N GLU A 12 -8.03 10.52 6.17
CA GLU A 12 -7.89 9.19 5.59
C GLU A 12 -6.72 9.14 4.60
N GLY A 13 -6.06 8.00 4.53
CA GLY A 13 -4.92 7.76 3.65
C GLY A 13 -3.71 7.15 4.36
N PHE A 14 -2.57 7.15 3.68
CA PHE A 14 -1.37 6.47 4.18
C PHE A 14 -0.08 7.13 3.73
N ARG A 15 1.00 6.77 4.44
CA ARG A 15 2.37 7.16 4.09
C ARG A 15 3.26 5.93 4.03
N VAL A 16 4.03 5.81 2.95
CA VAL A 16 5.08 4.81 2.80
C VAL A 16 6.41 5.51 2.68
N SER A 17 7.45 4.97 3.30
CA SER A 17 8.78 5.56 3.23
C SER A 17 9.87 4.50 3.25
N PHE A 18 10.78 4.61 2.28
CA PHE A 18 11.97 3.78 2.18
C PHE A 18 13.20 4.65 2.43
N ASN A 19 13.99 4.29 3.44
CA ASN A 19 15.29 4.93 3.71
C ASN A 19 16.39 3.99 3.23
N GLY A 20 17.27 4.49 2.38
CA GLY A 20 18.41 3.77 1.86
C GLY A 20 19.68 4.61 1.91
N THR A 21 20.76 4.06 1.38
CA THR A 21 22.08 4.74 1.35
C THR A 21 22.12 5.95 0.43
N GLY A 22 21.19 6.06 -0.54
CA GLY A 22 21.07 7.20 -1.44
C GLY A 22 20.15 8.32 -0.93
N GLY A 23 19.43 8.11 0.17
CA GLY A 23 18.43 9.06 0.69
C GLY A 23 17.11 8.38 1.05
N ARG A 24 15.99 9.08 0.86
CA ARG A 24 14.64 8.61 1.21
C ARG A 24 13.66 8.76 0.05
N LEU A 25 12.87 7.72 -0.21
CA LEU A 25 11.68 7.78 -1.07
C LEU A 25 10.44 7.82 -0.18
N GLU A 26 9.53 8.76 -0.42
CA GLU A 26 8.33 8.97 0.39
C GLU A 26 7.11 9.01 -0.54
N MET A 27 6.08 8.23 -0.20
CA MET A 27 4.76 8.34 -0.81
C MET A 27 3.78 8.80 0.25
N GLU A 28 2.96 9.78 -0.09
CA GLU A 28 1.81 10.21 0.72
C GLU A 28 0.56 10.16 -0.16
N VAL A 29 -0.44 9.45 0.34
CA VAL A 29 -1.78 9.38 -0.22
C VAL A 29 -2.71 9.96 0.83
N VAL A 30 -3.49 10.96 0.41
CA VAL A 30 -4.57 11.59 1.16
C VAL A 30 -5.86 11.25 0.44
N GLU A 31 -6.79 10.65 1.17
CA GLU A 31 -8.11 10.27 0.71
C GLU A 31 -9.15 11.26 1.26
N ASN A 32 -10.21 11.47 0.51
CA ASN A 32 -11.31 12.34 0.90
C ASN A 32 -12.03 11.74 2.12
N SER A 33 -11.86 12.39 3.27
CA SER A 33 -12.42 11.95 4.56
C SER A 33 -13.86 12.42 4.81
N TYR A 34 -14.39 13.32 3.97
CA TYR A 34 -15.74 13.87 4.09
C TYR A 34 -16.68 13.27 3.04
N VAL A 35 -17.65 12.49 3.50
CA VAL A 35 -18.73 11.94 2.66
C VAL A 35 -20.05 12.45 3.21
N ASN A 36 -20.80 13.19 2.38
CA ASN A 36 -22.18 13.55 2.70
C ASN A 36 -23.07 12.37 2.32
N SER A 37 -23.86 11.83 3.26
CA SER A 37 -24.75 10.68 3.05
C SER A 37 -25.83 10.88 1.97
N GLY A 38 -26.01 12.11 1.47
CA GLY A 38 -26.88 12.44 0.34
C GLY A 38 -26.14 12.64 -1.00
N GLY A 39 -24.82 12.41 -1.05
CA GLY A 39 -23.97 12.54 -2.23
C GLY A 39 -23.73 11.21 -2.95
N ASP A 40 -22.96 11.27 -4.04
CA ASP A 40 -22.56 10.09 -4.82
C ASP A 40 -21.60 9.20 -4.01
N GLN A 41 -21.90 7.91 -3.89
CA GLN A 41 -21.06 6.94 -3.19
C GLN A 41 -19.66 6.82 -3.81
N ALA A 42 -19.50 7.20 -5.08
CA ALA A 42 -18.19 7.24 -5.74
C ALA A 42 -17.19 8.22 -5.11
N VAL A 43 -17.65 9.13 -4.24
CA VAL A 43 -16.79 10.13 -3.56
C VAL A 43 -16.17 9.57 -2.28
N GLU A 44 -16.73 8.50 -1.71
CA GLU A 44 -16.20 7.85 -0.50
C GLU A 44 -14.85 7.18 -0.76
N GLY A 45 -13.82 7.54 0.01
CA GLY A 45 -12.45 7.03 -0.18
C GLY A 45 -11.76 7.47 -1.47
N SER A 46 -12.31 8.47 -2.17
CA SER A 46 -11.69 8.99 -3.39
C SER A 46 -10.38 9.73 -3.07
N LEU A 47 -9.42 9.70 -4.00
CA LEU A 47 -8.11 10.33 -3.82
C LEU A 47 -8.25 11.86 -3.78
N GLU A 48 -7.83 12.50 -2.69
CA GLU A 48 -7.66 13.97 -2.62
C GLU A 48 -6.30 14.36 -3.20
N ARG A 49 -5.24 13.68 -2.76
CA ARG A 49 -3.87 13.99 -3.14
C ARG A 49 -2.97 12.76 -3.09
N ARG A 50 -2.14 12.59 -4.11
CA ARG A 50 -1.04 11.62 -4.15
C ARG A 50 0.26 12.35 -4.43
N THR A 51 1.31 12.07 -3.65
CA THR A 51 2.66 12.58 -3.91
C THR A 51 3.69 11.47 -3.78
N LEU A 52 4.71 11.51 -4.63
CA LEU A 52 5.90 10.67 -4.55
C LEU A 52 7.13 11.55 -4.58
N LEU A 53 7.88 11.57 -3.49
CA LEU A 53 8.99 12.48 -3.28
C LEU A 53 10.27 11.69 -3.04
N LEU A 54 11.26 11.91 -3.90
CA LEU A 54 12.62 11.46 -3.69
C LEU A 54 13.42 12.55 -2.98
N ARG A 55 14.06 12.21 -1.88
CA ARG A 55 14.98 13.06 -1.11
C ARG A 55 16.38 12.45 -1.19
N PRO A 56 17.20 12.80 -2.21
CA PRO A 56 18.57 12.32 -2.26
C PRO A 56 19.40 12.93 -1.14
N LEU A 57 20.47 12.24 -0.73
CA LEU A 57 21.42 12.84 0.19
C LEU A 57 22.11 14.06 -0.44
N PHE A 58 22.23 15.14 0.34
CA PHE A 58 22.94 16.37 -0.02
C PHE A 58 22.40 17.12 -1.24
N GLU A 59 21.18 16.80 -1.67
CA GLU A 59 20.53 17.45 -2.80
C GLU A 59 19.13 17.93 -2.43
N LYS A 60 18.54 18.73 -3.32
CA LYS A 60 17.14 19.15 -3.17
C LYS A 60 16.20 17.96 -3.43
N PRO A 61 15.09 17.85 -2.68
CA PRO A 61 14.03 16.91 -2.99
C PRO A 61 13.49 17.09 -4.42
N ARG A 62 13.06 15.98 -5.03
CA ARG A 62 12.50 15.92 -6.38
C ARG A 62 11.20 15.15 -6.33
N GLU A 63 10.13 15.78 -6.78
CA GLU A 63 8.84 15.11 -6.94
C GLU A 63 8.89 14.24 -8.19
N ILE A 64 8.40 13.01 -8.09
CA ILE A 64 8.31 12.04 -9.16
C ILE A 64 6.85 12.00 -9.60
N GLU A 65 6.62 12.26 -10.88
CA GLU A 65 5.31 12.14 -11.49
C GLU A 65 4.87 10.67 -11.52
N ILE A 66 3.62 10.42 -11.14
CA ILE A 66 3.01 9.10 -11.21
C ILE A 66 1.83 9.21 -12.16
N GLU A 67 1.79 8.35 -13.18
CA GLU A 67 0.66 8.28 -14.09
C GLU A 67 -0.60 7.84 -13.33
N ASP A 68 -1.72 8.49 -13.65
CA ASP A 68 -3.02 8.09 -13.14
C ASP A 68 -3.57 6.94 -13.99
N ALA A 69 -4.01 5.88 -13.32
CA ALA A 69 -4.76 4.80 -13.95
C ALA A 69 -6.25 5.02 -13.73
N SER A 70 -7.05 4.52 -14.67
CA SER A 70 -8.51 4.64 -14.65
C SER A 70 -9.17 3.35 -14.18
N GLY A 71 -10.33 3.48 -13.55
CA GLY A 71 -11.12 2.37 -13.02
C GLY A 71 -11.17 2.32 -11.49
N ALA A 72 -11.79 1.28 -10.96
CA ALA A 72 -11.95 1.08 -9.52
C ALA A 72 -10.59 0.90 -8.82
N HIS A 73 -10.50 1.37 -7.57
CA HIS A 73 -9.27 1.33 -6.75
C HIS A 73 -8.04 1.90 -7.47
N GLY A 74 -8.21 3.04 -8.15
CA GLY A 74 -7.14 3.69 -8.90
C GLY A 74 -6.66 2.89 -10.11
N GLY A 75 -7.53 2.05 -10.68
CA GLY A 75 -7.26 1.18 -11.82
C GLY A 75 -6.62 -0.18 -11.48
N GLY A 76 -6.36 -0.45 -10.20
CA GLY A 76 -5.77 -1.70 -9.74
C GLY A 76 -6.63 -2.93 -10.07
N ASP A 77 -7.95 -2.81 -9.98
CA ASP A 77 -8.88 -3.91 -10.23
C ASP A 77 -8.78 -4.43 -11.67
N THR A 78 -8.67 -3.52 -12.65
CA THR A 78 -8.52 -3.89 -14.06
C THR A 78 -7.24 -4.69 -14.28
N VAL A 79 -6.12 -4.26 -13.67
CA VAL A 79 -4.83 -4.95 -13.77
C VAL A 79 -4.90 -6.33 -13.12
N LEU A 80 -5.47 -6.42 -11.91
CA LEU A 80 -5.65 -7.67 -11.18
C LEU A 80 -6.52 -8.67 -11.94
N LEU A 81 -7.68 -8.24 -12.43
CA LEU A 81 -8.62 -9.11 -13.14
C LEU A 81 -8.05 -9.59 -14.48
N ASN A 82 -7.27 -8.75 -15.17
CA ASN A 82 -6.59 -9.18 -16.38
C ASN A 82 -5.51 -10.24 -16.10
N ASP A 83 -4.79 -10.14 -14.98
CA ASP A 83 -3.81 -11.16 -14.58
C ASP A 83 -4.49 -12.50 -14.20
N LEU A 84 -5.66 -12.44 -13.56
CA LEU A 84 -6.40 -13.64 -13.12
C LEU A 84 -7.20 -14.34 -14.23
N PHE A 85 -7.81 -13.57 -15.13
CA PHE A 85 -8.81 -14.09 -16.08
C PHE A 85 -8.56 -13.68 -17.53
N GLY A 86 -7.64 -12.74 -17.77
CA GLY A 86 -7.34 -12.19 -19.08
C GLY A 86 -6.12 -12.84 -19.74
N GLU A 87 -5.57 -12.12 -20.73
CA GLU A 87 -4.29 -12.47 -21.33
C GLU A 87 -3.16 -11.75 -20.57
N PRO A 88 -2.18 -12.48 -20.01
CA PRO A 88 -1.07 -11.87 -19.29
C PRO A 88 -0.30 -10.89 -20.18
N VAL A 89 -0.03 -9.70 -19.64
CA VAL A 89 0.80 -8.67 -20.29
C VAL A 89 2.12 -8.53 -19.54
N SER A 90 3.11 -7.90 -20.19
CA SER A 90 4.38 -7.59 -19.52
C SER A 90 4.13 -6.66 -18.34
N ASP A 91 4.65 -7.04 -17.17
CA ASP A 91 4.54 -6.26 -15.94
C ASP A 91 5.89 -5.68 -15.54
N GLU A 92 6.22 -4.51 -16.10
CA GLU A 92 7.49 -3.82 -15.87
C GLU A 92 7.79 -3.57 -14.38
N PHE A 93 6.75 -3.34 -13.59
CA PHE A 93 6.86 -3.02 -12.17
C PHE A 93 6.71 -4.21 -11.24
N MET A 94 6.56 -5.43 -11.76
CA MET A 94 6.45 -6.67 -10.97
C MET A 94 5.37 -6.58 -9.87
N ARG A 95 4.20 -6.04 -10.22
CA ARG A 95 3.02 -5.85 -9.38
C ARG A 95 2.25 -7.15 -9.14
N ALA A 96 2.25 -8.07 -10.11
CA ALA A 96 1.54 -9.34 -10.01
C ALA A 96 2.06 -10.17 -8.82
N ALA A 97 1.15 -10.55 -7.92
CA ALA A 97 1.46 -11.29 -6.70
C ALA A 97 1.19 -12.79 -6.91
N SER A 98 2.14 -13.62 -6.50
CA SER A 98 1.94 -15.07 -6.48
C SER A 98 1.10 -15.52 -5.27
N HIS A 99 0.71 -16.79 -5.26
CA HIS A 99 0.09 -17.42 -4.09
C HIS A 99 1.02 -17.43 -2.85
N ILE A 100 2.35 -17.40 -3.06
CA ILE A 100 3.33 -17.29 -1.98
C ILE A 100 3.27 -15.89 -1.35
N ASP A 101 3.22 -14.84 -2.17
CA ASP A 101 3.10 -13.46 -1.71
C ASP A 101 1.79 -13.24 -0.94
N GLY A 102 0.69 -13.85 -1.43
CA GLY A 102 -0.59 -13.86 -0.72
C GLY A 102 -0.52 -14.55 0.64
N ALA A 103 0.18 -15.68 0.74
CA ALA A 103 0.39 -16.39 2.00
C ALA A 103 1.26 -15.57 2.98
N LEU A 104 2.32 -14.91 2.50
CA LEU A 104 3.16 -14.01 3.32
C LEU A 104 2.37 -12.79 3.83
N SER A 105 1.48 -12.24 2.98
CA SER A 105 0.62 -11.11 3.32
C SER A 105 -0.28 -11.43 4.52
N ILE A 106 -1.05 -12.52 4.46
CA ILE A 106 -1.93 -12.90 5.58
C ILE A 106 -1.15 -13.31 6.83
N LEU A 107 0.01 -13.97 6.68
CA LEU A 107 0.86 -14.36 7.80
C LEU A 107 1.35 -13.16 8.61
N THR A 108 1.60 -12.02 7.96
CA THR A 108 1.95 -10.77 8.64
C THR A 108 0.85 -10.34 9.62
N GLY A 109 -0.42 -10.40 9.21
CA GLY A 109 -1.57 -10.09 10.06
C GLY A 109 -1.77 -11.10 11.19
N ILE A 110 -1.55 -12.39 10.92
CA ILE A 110 -1.63 -13.44 11.96
C ILE A 110 -0.52 -13.26 13.00
N ALA A 111 0.70 -12.96 12.57
CA ALA A 111 1.83 -12.67 13.46
C ALA A 111 1.57 -11.43 14.32
N ALA A 112 1.06 -10.35 13.73
CA ALA A 112 0.69 -9.14 14.45
C ALA A 112 -0.35 -9.43 15.54
N ASN A 113 -1.42 -10.17 15.23
CA ASN A 113 -2.45 -10.53 16.21
C ASN A 113 -1.89 -11.40 17.37
N ARG A 114 -1.02 -12.37 17.07
CA ARG A 114 -0.34 -13.17 18.11
C ARG A 114 0.57 -12.31 18.97
N SER A 115 1.31 -11.38 18.36
CA SER A 115 2.18 -10.45 19.07
C SER A 115 1.38 -9.55 20.01
N ILE A 116 0.27 -8.98 19.55
CA ILE A 116 -0.64 -8.17 20.37
C ILE A 116 -1.17 -8.98 21.56
N ALA A 117 -1.64 -10.21 21.33
CA ALA A 117 -2.23 -11.04 22.37
C ALA A 117 -1.24 -11.47 23.45
N THR A 118 0.04 -11.63 23.11
CA THR A 118 1.08 -12.17 24.00
C THR A 118 2.06 -11.13 24.54
N GLY A 119 2.13 -9.96 23.90
CA GLY A 119 3.14 -8.94 24.17
C GLY A 119 4.56 -9.35 23.77
N GLN A 120 4.73 -10.44 22.99
CA GLN A 120 6.02 -10.97 22.59
C GLN A 120 6.31 -10.72 21.10
N VAL A 121 7.58 -10.79 20.73
CA VAL A 121 8.01 -10.88 19.33
C VAL A 121 7.57 -12.23 18.76
N VAL A 122 7.00 -12.22 17.56
CA VAL A 122 6.58 -13.44 16.83
C VAL A 122 7.26 -13.42 15.48
N ASN A 123 8.05 -14.46 15.16
CA ASN A 123 8.58 -14.61 13.82
C ASN A 123 7.53 -15.26 12.92
N VAL A 124 7.48 -14.83 11.66
CA VAL A 124 6.54 -15.41 10.67
C VAL A 124 6.76 -16.92 10.51
N ASP A 125 8.03 -17.35 10.50
CA ASP A 125 8.42 -18.77 10.39
C ASP A 125 7.98 -19.64 11.58
N ASP A 126 7.64 -19.03 12.73
CA ASP A 126 7.08 -19.74 13.90
C ASP A 126 5.60 -20.11 13.67
N ILE A 127 4.95 -19.49 12.66
CA ILE A 127 3.55 -19.72 12.30
C ILE A 127 3.47 -20.72 11.15
N LEU A 128 4.15 -20.40 10.04
CA LEU A 128 4.20 -21.23 8.85
C LEU A 128 5.46 -20.89 8.07
N ARG A 129 6.27 -21.91 7.76
CA ARG A 129 7.39 -21.76 6.82
C ARG A 129 6.87 -21.84 5.40
N ILE A 130 7.20 -20.84 4.61
CA ILE A 130 6.85 -20.72 3.21
C ILE A 130 8.07 -21.21 2.38
N PRO A 131 7.86 -21.87 1.23
CA PRO A 131 8.94 -22.38 0.38
C PRO A 131 9.93 -21.33 -0.10
#